data_AF-A0A6S7HEW6-F1
#
_entry.id   AF-A0A6S7HEW6-F1
#
_cell.length_a   1.000
_cell.length_b   1.000
_cell.length_c   1.000
_cell.angle_alpha   90.00
_cell.angle_beta   90.00
_cell.angle_gamma   90.00
#
_symmetry.space_group_name_H-M   'P 1'
#
loop_
_entity.id
_entity.type
_entity.pdbx_description
1 polymer ?
#
loop_
_entity_poly.entity_id
_entity_poly.type
_entity_poly.pdbx_seq_one_letter_code
_entity_poly.pdbx_strand_id
1 'polypeptide(L)'
;MKNIKALDQVNCDMIAELLSLPPWKVPVAAYVCKRCFKKNVGFNGTVFVAGDTVIVAVDGQEIVIQLQEFLSVNGGDNLYSLLAQGICYPIQLKDNGSADTNYWSGFVKDIRRKVILYPSCHDNLLTVVDYMRHLRCFPYELVIPVYPKVGDMVLIQGKSNEDIWHGHIQSVDLLAKMVDLFFYIPSFRNHQDDIYVRETRGRGARNTVHWQSIIGIAEGHWNNPSTWVKKV
;
A
#
# COMPACT_ATOMS: atom_id res chain seq x y z
N MET A 1 20.39 -24.96 18.76
CA MET A 1 18.93 -25.19 18.59
C MET A 1 18.73 -25.93 17.28
N LYS A 2 18.00 -27.04 17.27
CA LYS A 2 17.66 -27.74 16.02
C LYS A 2 16.48 -27.01 15.37
N ASN A 3 16.70 -26.36 14.23
CA ASN A 3 15.66 -25.71 13.43
C ASN A 3 14.85 -26.72 12.60
N ILE A 4 14.64 -27.92 13.14
CA ILE A 4 13.92 -29.01 12.48
C ILE A 4 12.75 -29.37 13.38
N LYS A 5 11.54 -29.31 12.81
CA LYS A 5 10.30 -29.67 13.47
C LYS A 5 9.74 -30.93 12.81
N ALA A 6 9.40 -31.93 13.62
CA ALA A 6 8.66 -33.08 13.13
C ALA A 6 7.24 -32.65 12.76
N LEU A 7 6.73 -33.16 11.64
CA LEU A 7 5.38 -32.94 11.18
C LEU A 7 4.53 -34.16 11.56
N ASP A 8 3.43 -33.92 12.26
CA ASP A 8 2.42 -34.96 12.48
C ASP A 8 1.60 -35.21 11.20
N GLN A 9 0.79 -36.26 11.20
CA GLN A 9 0.00 -36.63 10.02
C GLN A 9 -0.94 -35.52 9.58
N VAL A 10 -1.55 -34.79 10.54
CA VAL A 10 -2.47 -33.69 10.25
C VAL A 10 -1.75 -32.56 9.51
N ASN A 11 -0.56 -32.16 9.97
CA ASN A 11 0.24 -31.14 9.29
C ASN A 11 0.72 -31.64 7.91
N CYS A 12 1.10 -32.91 7.79
CA CYS A 12 1.46 -33.50 6.50
C CYS A 12 0.29 -33.45 5.51
N ASP A 13 -0.92 -33.79 5.94
CA ASP A 13 -2.11 -33.77 5.10
C ASP A 13 -2.47 -32.33 4.66
N MET A 14 -2.40 -31.36 5.58
CA MET A 14 -2.63 -29.94 5.26
C MET A 14 -1.60 -29.39 4.26
N ILE A 15 -0.32 -29.76 4.42
CA ILE A 15 0.75 -29.35 3.51
C ILE A 15 0.57 -30.02 2.14
N ALA A 16 0.15 -31.28 2.12
CA ALA A 16 -0.11 -32.04 0.91
C ALA A 16 -1.23 -31.38 0.10
N GLU A 17 -2.34 -31.05 0.75
CA GLU A 17 -3.47 -30.33 0.16
C GLU A 17 -3.01 -28.96 -0.40
N LEU A 18 -2.35 -28.14 0.42
CA LEU A 18 -1.89 -26.80 0.03
C LEU A 18 -0.91 -26.83 -1.17
N LEU A 19 -0.05 -27.84 -1.23
CA LEU A 19 0.93 -27.98 -2.32
C LEU A 19 0.40 -28.79 -3.50
N SER A 20 -0.84 -29.30 -3.42
CA SER A 20 -1.41 -30.24 -4.40
C SER A 20 -0.50 -31.45 -4.65
N LEU A 21 0.08 -31.98 -3.56
CA LEU A 21 0.95 -33.15 -3.55
C LEU A 21 0.23 -34.33 -2.86
N PRO A 22 0.55 -35.58 -3.22
CA PRO A 22 0.10 -36.71 -2.43
C PRO A 22 0.77 -36.72 -1.04
N PRO A 23 0.06 -37.09 0.06
CA PRO A 23 0.57 -36.98 1.43
C PRO A 23 1.91 -37.68 1.68
N TRP A 24 2.15 -38.84 1.06
CA TRP A 24 3.40 -39.58 1.22
C TRP A 24 4.63 -38.90 0.60
N LYS A 25 4.44 -37.87 -0.25
CA LYS A 25 5.54 -37.04 -0.75
C LYS A 25 5.92 -35.91 0.20
N VAL A 26 5.10 -35.63 1.23
CA VAL A 26 5.41 -34.62 2.24
C VAL A 26 6.41 -35.22 3.24
N PRO A 27 7.58 -34.58 3.46
CA PRO A 27 8.54 -35.04 4.44
C PRO A 27 7.95 -35.04 5.85
N VAL A 28 8.34 -36.01 6.68
CA VAL A 28 7.95 -36.08 8.11
C VAL A 28 8.61 -35.00 8.99
N ALA A 29 9.44 -34.14 8.42
CA ALA A 29 10.08 -33.05 9.12
C ALA A 29 10.31 -31.85 8.18
N ALA A 30 10.20 -30.65 8.74
CA ALA A 30 10.45 -29.40 8.03
C ALA A 30 11.52 -28.57 8.74
N TYR A 31 12.25 -27.77 7.95
CA TYR A 31 13.11 -26.73 8.52
C TYR A 31 12.23 -25.55 8.94
N VAL A 32 12.41 -25.04 10.15
CA VAL A 32 11.59 -23.96 10.71
C VAL A 32 12.44 -22.73 11.01
N CYS A 33 11.90 -21.56 10.69
CA CYS A 33 12.48 -20.29 11.10
C CYS A 33 11.40 -19.30 11.56
N LYS A 34 11.84 -18.27 12.29
CA LYS A 34 10.96 -17.19 12.76
C LYS A 34 10.98 -15.95 11.85
N ARG A 35 11.77 -15.98 10.77
CA ARG A 35 11.92 -14.85 9.84
C ARG A 35 12.02 -15.34 8.40
N CYS A 36 11.44 -14.59 7.49
CA CYS A 36 11.52 -14.84 6.05
C CYS A 36 11.60 -13.53 5.28
N PHE A 37 12.44 -13.48 4.24
CA PHE A 37 12.45 -12.38 3.27
C PHE A 37 11.68 -12.79 2.00
N LYS A 38 10.68 -12.00 1.58
CA LYS A 38 10.08 -12.11 0.24
C LYS A 38 10.47 -10.89 -0.58
N LYS A 39 11.17 -11.13 -1.70
CA LYS A 39 11.61 -10.09 -2.64
C LYS A 39 10.44 -9.37 -3.33
N ASN A 40 9.34 -10.08 -3.58
CA ASN A 40 8.22 -9.58 -4.40
C ASN A 40 7.11 -8.89 -3.59
N VAL A 41 7.39 -8.47 -2.35
CA VAL A 41 6.41 -7.80 -1.49
C VAL A 41 6.98 -6.49 -0.96
N GLY A 42 6.20 -5.41 -1.05
CA GLY A 42 6.63 -4.07 -0.61
C GLY A 42 7.66 -3.43 -1.55
N PHE A 43 8.35 -2.39 -1.06
CA PHE A 43 9.40 -1.70 -1.81
C PHE A 43 10.75 -2.42 -1.64
N ASN A 44 11.25 -3.04 -2.72
CA ASN A 44 12.49 -3.84 -2.74
C ASN A 44 12.49 -5.11 -1.86
N GLY A 45 11.31 -5.64 -1.55
CA GLY A 45 11.14 -6.83 -0.73
C GLY A 45 10.91 -6.51 0.75
N THR A 46 10.33 -7.48 1.46
CA THR A 46 9.91 -7.32 2.86
C THR A 46 10.37 -8.50 3.68
N VAL A 47 10.91 -8.22 4.87
CA VAL A 47 11.17 -9.23 5.91
C VAL A 47 9.92 -9.40 6.76
N PHE A 48 9.42 -10.62 6.83
CA PHE A 48 8.36 -11.06 7.73
C PHE A 48 8.95 -11.78 8.93
N VAL A 49 8.35 -11.57 10.10
CA VAL A 49 8.77 -12.14 11.38
C VAL A 49 7.56 -12.79 12.05
N ALA A 50 7.80 -13.85 12.81
CA ALA A 50 6.78 -14.40 13.70
C ALA A 50 6.24 -13.30 14.64
N GLY A 51 4.92 -13.21 14.76
CA GLY A 51 4.18 -12.15 15.43
C GLY A 51 3.62 -11.10 14.47
N ASP A 52 4.17 -10.95 13.27
CA ASP A 52 3.62 -10.04 12.26
C ASP A 52 2.22 -10.47 11.85
N THR A 53 1.32 -9.51 11.69
CA THR A 53 0.04 -9.73 11.02
C THR A 53 0.16 -9.39 9.54
N VAL A 54 -0.38 -10.25 8.69
CA VAL A 54 -0.33 -10.12 7.24
C VAL A 54 -1.68 -10.38 6.62
N ILE A 55 -1.89 -9.83 5.43
CA ILE A 55 -2.92 -10.30 4.50
C ILE A 55 -2.30 -11.35 3.59
N VAL A 56 -3.02 -12.46 3.43
CA VAL A 56 -2.72 -13.52 2.47
C VAL A 56 -3.87 -13.66 1.49
N ALA A 57 -3.59 -14.23 0.32
CA ALA A 57 -4.65 -14.66 -0.61
C ALA A 57 -4.82 -16.18 -0.51
N VAL A 58 -6.04 -16.62 -0.22
CA VAL A 58 -6.45 -18.03 -0.23
C VAL A 58 -7.68 -18.14 -1.13
N ASP A 59 -7.60 -18.96 -2.18
CA ASP A 59 -8.68 -19.14 -3.17
C ASP A 59 -9.27 -17.84 -3.75
N GLY A 60 -8.41 -16.83 -3.92
CA GLY A 60 -8.80 -15.51 -4.42
C GLY A 60 -9.41 -14.56 -3.38
N GLN A 61 -9.63 -15.01 -2.15
CA GLN A 61 -10.08 -14.18 -1.03
C GLN A 61 -8.90 -13.70 -0.17
N GLU A 62 -8.99 -12.46 0.31
CA GLU A 62 -8.02 -11.91 1.25
C GLU A 62 -8.38 -12.32 2.68
N ILE A 63 -7.40 -12.85 3.40
CA ILE A 63 -7.56 -13.30 4.78
C ILE A 63 -6.45 -12.69 5.63
N VAL A 64 -6.76 -12.30 6.86
CA VAL A 64 -5.77 -11.78 7.80
C VAL A 64 -5.21 -12.91 8.65
N ILE A 65 -3.89 -12.98 8.76
CA ILE A 65 -3.19 -14.03 9.52
C ILE A 65 -2.12 -13.41 10.39
N GLN A 66 -2.06 -13.82 11.66
CA GLN A 66 -0.87 -13.57 12.50
C GLN A 66 0.11 -14.73 12.36
N LEU A 67 1.31 -14.42 11.90
CA LEU A 67 2.36 -15.38 11.61
C LEU A 67 2.94 -15.96 12.90
N GLN A 68 3.04 -17.28 12.98
CA GLN A 68 3.68 -17.98 14.10
C GLN A 68 5.09 -18.46 13.75
N GLU A 69 5.28 -18.93 12.52
CA GLU A 69 6.56 -19.39 11.99
C GLU A 69 6.51 -19.65 10.48
N PHE A 70 7.68 -19.91 9.92
CA PHE A 70 7.85 -20.30 8.53
C PHE A 70 8.47 -21.69 8.45
N LEU A 71 8.00 -22.47 7.50
CA LEU A 71 8.45 -23.83 7.24
C LEU A 71 9.02 -23.89 5.82
N SER A 72 10.18 -24.52 5.68
CA SER A 72 10.72 -24.91 4.38
C SER A 72 10.54 -26.41 4.23
N VAL A 73 9.69 -26.81 3.29
CA VAL A 73 9.32 -28.21 3.04
C VAL A 73 9.83 -28.63 1.66
N ASN A 74 10.44 -29.80 1.56
CA ASN A 74 10.85 -30.37 0.28
C ASN A 74 9.63 -31.02 -0.40
N GLY A 75 9.18 -30.48 -1.53
CA GLY A 75 8.02 -30.99 -2.29
C GLY A 75 8.31 -32.19 -3.20
N GLY A 76 9.47 -32.84 -3.07
CA GLY A 76 9.85 -34.02 -3.85
C GLY A 76 10.59 -33.71 -5.16
N ASP A 77 10.24 -32.64 -5.86
CA ASP A 77 10.81 -32.30 -7.18
C ASP A 77 11.98 -31.29 -7.10
N ASN A 78 12.83 -31.38 -6.05
CA ASN A 78 13.97 -30.48 -5.79
C ASN A 78 13.64 -28.98 -5.58
N LEU A 79 12.37 -28.62 -5.42
CA LEU A 79 11.96 -27.27 -5.05
C LEU A 79 11.50 -27.26 -3.60
N TYR A 80 12.20 -26.48 -2.77
CA TYR A 80 11.77 -26.17 -1.41
C TYR A 80 10.62 -25.16 -1.47
N SER A 81 9.48 -25.54 -0.91
CA SER A 81 8.35 -24.64 -0.72
C SER A 81 8.44 -23.98 0.64
N LEU A 82 8.46 -22.65 0.63
CA LEU A 82 8.32 -21.84 1.83
C LEU A 82 6.82 -21.69 2.15
N LEU A 83 6.45 -22.14 3.34
CA LEU A 83 5.12 -22.03 3.91
C LEU A 83 5.18 -21.15 5.15
N ALA A 84 4.11 -20.44 5.44
CA ALA A 84 3.92 -19.71 6.67
C ALA A 84 2.81 -20.38 7.48
N GLN A 85 3.05 -20.63 8.76
CA GLN A 85 2.03 -21.09 9.71
C GLN A 85 1.52 -19.89 10.49
N GLY A 86 0.22 -19.80 10.70
CA GLY A 86 -0.36 -18.71 11.48
C GLY A 86 -1.78 -18.94 11.96
N ILE A 87 -2.24 -18.00 12.78
CA ILE A 87 -3.61 -17.92 13.27
C ILE A 87 -4.40 -17.03 12.30
N CYS A 88 -5.43 -17.58 11.68
CA CYS A 88 -6.37 -16.83 10.86
C CYS A 88 -7.28 -15.96 11.73
N TYR A 89 -7.40 -14.69 11.35
CA TYR A 89 -8.47 -13.80 11.76
C TYR A 89 -9.48 -13.77 10.61
N PRO A 90 -10.63 -14.43 10.77
CA PRO A 90 -11.62 -14.49 9.73
C PRO A 90 -12.13 -13.08 9.41
N ILE A 91 -12.14 -12.71 8.12
CA ILE A 91 -12.90 -11.55 7.60
C ILE A 91 -14.34 -11.99 7.32
N GLN A 92 -14.89 -12.67 8.29
CA GLN A 92 -16.21 -12.47 8.77
C GLN A 92 -17.00 -11.29 8.08
N LEU A 93 -17.96 -11.60 7.18
CA LEU A 93 -19.11 -10.74 6.81
C LEU A 93 -20.43 -11.57 6.89
N LYS A 94 -21.38 -11.20 7.76
CA LYS A 94 -22.75 -11.72 7.92
C LYS A 94 -23.69 -10.99 6.95
N ASP A 95 -24.88 -11.53 6.74
CA ASP A 95 -25.91 -10.99 5.81
C ASP A 95 -26.42 -9.57 6.16
N ASN A 96 -26.09 -9.04 7.34
CA ASN A 96 -26.33 -7.65 7.75
C ASN A 96 -25.09 -6.74 7.70
N GLY A 97 -23.95 -7.24 7.20
CA GLY A 97 -22.64 -6.57 7.20
C GLY A 97 -21.81 -6.72 8.48
N SER A 98 -22.26 -7.47 9.50
CA SER A 98 -21.40 -7.85 10.65
C SER A 98 -20.54 -9.03 10.28
N ALA A 99 -19.93 -9.79 11.18
CA ALA A 99 -18.78 -10.59 10.84
C ALA A 99 -18.96 -12.11 11.26
N ASP A 100 -18.63 -13.16 10.46
CA ASP A 100 -18.63 -14.64 10.78
C ASP A 100 -17.26 -15.47 10.87
N THR A 101 -17.05 -16.25 11.94
CA THR A 101 -15.74 -16.57 12.59
C THR A 101 -15.34 -17.99 12.28
N ASN A 102 -14.30 -18.16 11.47
CA ASN A 102 -13.56 -19.41 11.39
C ASN A 102 -12.11 -19.20 11.84
N TYR A 103 -11.76 -19.81 12.98
CA TYR A 103 -10.38 -19.95 13.44
C TYR A 103 -9.71 -21.04 12.59
N TRP A 104 -9.16 -20.66 11.44
CA TRP A 104 -8.32 -21.57 10.67
C TRP A 104 -6.86 -21.42 11.14
N SER A 105 -6.35 -22.40 11.90
CA SER A 105 -4.90 -22.55 12.09
C SER A 105 -4.35 -23.38 10.94
N GLY A 106 -3.52 -22.81 10.08
CA GLY A 106 -3.08 -23.50 8.87
C GLY A 106 -1.81 -22.94 8.23
N PHE A 107 -1.45 -23.50 7.07
CA PHE A 107 -0.29 -23.10 6.29
C PHE A 107 -0.73 -22.26 5.07
N VAL A 108 0.08 -21.26 4.71
CA VAL A 108 -0.16 -20.38 3.55
C VAL A 108 1.14 -20.07 2.81
N LYS A 109 1.05 -19.87 1.48
CA LYS A 109 2.21 -19.59 0.60
C LYS A 109 2.26 -18.14 0.11
N ASP A 110 1.09 -17.52 -0.05
CA ASP A 110 0.93 -16.23 -0.73
C ASP A 110 0.62 -15.08 0.22
N ILE A 111 1.62 -14.76 1.06
CA ILE A 111 1.65 -13.50 1.81
C ILE A 111 1.71 -12.33 0.83
N ARG A 112 0.71 -11.44 0.91
CA ARG A 112 0.56 -10.25 0.05
C ARG A 112 1.20 -9.02 0.66
N ARG A 113 0.94 -8.74 1.94
CA ARG A 113 1.39 -7.52 2.62
C ARG A 113 1.21 -7.58 4.13
N LYS A 114 1.95 -6.74 4.88
CA LYS A 114 1.78 -6.59 6.33
C LYS A 114 0.62 -5.65 6.64
N VAL A 115 -0.01 -5.91 7.77
CA VAL A 115 -1.08 -5.10 8.34
C VAL A 115 -0.88 -4.96 9.84
N ILE A 116 -1.58 -4.01 10.45
CA ILE A 116 -1.67 -3.88 11.90
C ILE A 116 -3.09 -4.25 12.32
N LEU A 117 -3.22 -5.07 13.35
CA LEU A 117 -4.49 -5.29 14.03
C LEU A 117 -4.59 -4.32 15.19
N TYR A 118 -5.61 -3.47 15.16
CA TYR A 118 -5.89 -2.52 16.22
C TYR A 118 -7.21 -2.93 16.89
N PRO A 119 -7.23 -3.19 18.21
CA PRO A 119 -8.47 -3.53 18.89
C PRO A 119 -9.42 -2.34 18.93
N SER A 120 -10.69 -2.56 18.55
CA SER A 120 -11.73 -1.57 18.79
C SER A 120 -11.95 -1.42 20.29
N CYS A 121 -12.09 -0.19 20.77
CA CYS A 121 -12.29 0.09 22.20
C CYS A 121 -13.71 -0.26 22.70
N HIS A 122 -14.64 -0.57 21.79
CA HIS A 122 -16.05 -0.75 22.15
C HIS A 122 -16.61 -2.14 21.82
N ASP A 123 -15.96 -2.90 20.94
CA ASP A 123 -16.40 -4.24 20.53
C ASP A 123 -15.23 -5.23 20.52
N ASN A 124 -15.50 -6.53 20.58
CA ASN A 124 -14.51 -7.61 20.36
C ASN A 124 -14.00 -7.69 18.89
N LEU A 125 -14.10 -6.59 18.15
CA LEU A 125 -13.72 -6.46 16.76
C LEU A 125 -12.30 -5.89 16.66
N LEU A 126 -11.58 -6.36 15.63
CA LEU A 126 -10.24 -5.87 15.31
C LEU A 126 -10.32 -5.04 14.02
N THR A 127 -9.83 -3.81 14.06
CA THR A 127 -9.62 -2.98 12.87
C THR A 127 -8.34 -3.40 12.19
N VAL A 128 -8.43 -3.71 10.90
CA VAL A 128 -7.27 -4.03 10.05
C VAL A 128 -6.76 -2.74 9.43
N VAL A 129 -5.59 -2.28 9.88
CA VAL A 129 -4.88 -1.15 9.27
C VAL A 129 -3.92 -1.69 8.22
N ASP A 130 -4.35 -1.62 6.97
CA ASP A 130 -3.60 -2.09 5.81
C ASP A 130 -2.71 -0.97 5.24
N TYR A 131 -1.64 -0.66 5.96
CA TYR A 131 -0.69 0.41 5.61
C TYR A 131 0.16 0.09 4.36
N MET A 132 0.13 -1.15 3.90
CA MET A 132 0.78 -1.60 2.67
C MET A 132 -0.23 -1.78 1.52
N ARG A 133 -1.52 -1.46 1.73
CA ARG A 133 -2.56 -1.49 0.69
C ARG A 133 -2.19 -0.45 -0.36
N HIS A 134 -1.65 -0.92 -1.48
CA HIS A 134 -1.30 -0.06 -2.59
C HIS A 134 -0.29 1.05 -2.23
N LEU A 135 0.97 0.67 -2.08
CA LEU A 135 2.01 1.42 -2.81
C LEU A 135 1.74 1.23 -4.32
N ARG A 136 0.63 1.77 -4.82
CA ARG A 136 0.52 2.10 -6.24
C ARG A 136 1.64 3.10 -6.48
N CYS A 137 2.37 2.98 -7.58
CA CYS A 137 3.11 4.12 -8.07
C CYS A 137 2.11 5.27 -8.11
N PHE A 138 2.32 6.29 -7.27
CA PHE A 138 1.67 7.55 -7.51
C PHE A 138 2.04 7.94 -8.95
N PRO A 139 1.12 8.51 -9.75
CA PRO A 139 1.45 8.95 -11.11
C PRO A 139 2.51 10.07 -11.13
N TYR A 140 3.05 10.43 -9.96
CA TYR A 140 4.09 11.40 -9.71
C TYR A 140 4.95 10.93 -8.53
N GLU A 141 6.19 11.41 -8.45
CA GLU A 141 7.05 11.21 -7.29
C GLU A 141 6.43 11.92 -6.07
N LEU A 142 6.02 11.17 -5.05
CA LEU A 142 5.44 11.72 -3.83
C LEU A 142 6.54 12.31 -2.94
N VAL A 143 6.92 13.57 -3.18
CA VAL A 143 7.83 14.31 -2.30
C VAL A 143 7.01 15.04 -1.23
N ILE A 144 6.75 14.38 -0.10
CA ILE A 144 6.19 15.02 1.10
C ILE A 144 7.23 14.98 2.23
N PRO A 145 7.53 16.12 2.89
CA PRO A 145 6.98 17.46 2.66
C PRO A 145 7.56 18.16 1.42
N VAL A 146 6.71 18.88 0.69
CA VAL A 146 7.10 19.72 -0.46
C VAL A 146 7.80 20.98 0.06
N TYR A 147 8.93 21.34 -0.54
CA TYR A 147 9.62 22.60 -0.27
C TYR A 147 9.38 23.58 -1.44
N PRO A 148 8.33 24.42 -1.39
CA PRO A 148 7.97 25.30 -2.50
C PRO A 148 8.98 26.45 -2.69
N LYS A 149 9.28 26.78 -3.94
CA LYS A 149 10.08 27.95 -4.33
C LYS A 149 9.28 28.88 -5.24
N VAL A 150 9.69 30.14 -5.27
CA VAL A 150 9.15 31.12 -6.22
C VAL A 150 9.42 30.65 -7.65
N GLY A 151 8.41 30.68 -8.51
CA GLY A 151 8.47 30.20 -9.89
C GLY A 151 8.00 28.76 -10.09
N ASP A 152 7.85 27.98 -9.01
CA ASP A 152 7.36 26.62 -9.11
C ASP A 152 5.87 26.61 -9.51
N MET A 153 5.51 25.65 -10.35
CA MET A 153 4.12 25.21 -10.52
C MET A 153 3.85 24.09 -9.51
N VAL A 154 2.84 24.26 -8.65
CA VAL A 154 2.48 23.30 -7.61
C VAL A 154 1.09 22.73 -7.80
N LEU A 155 0.90 21.51 -7.29
CA LEU A 155 -0.36 20.80 -7.22
C LEU A 155 -0.99 21.02 -5.84
N ILE A 156 -2.25 21.42 -5.79
CA ILE A 156 -2.97 21.79 -4.57
C ILE A 156 -4.22 20.94 -4.46
N GLN A 157 -4.47 20.38 -3.28
CA GLN A 157 -5.71 19.64 -3.02
C GLN A 157 -6.92 20.59 -3.00
N GLY A 158 -7.87 20.35 -3.90
CA GLY A 158 -9.16 21.03 -3.98
C GLY A 158 -10.17 20.46 -2.97
N LYS A 159 -11.47 20.67 -3.23
CA LYS A 159 -12.54 20.31 -2.26
C LYS A 159 -12.80 18.81 -2.14
N SER A 160 -12.59 18.06 -3.22
CA SER A 160 -12.71 16.59 -3.24
C SER A 160 -11.35 15.95 -3.51
N ASN A 161 -11.20 14.67 -3.19
CA ASN A 161 -9.94 13.94 -3.39
C ASN A 161 -9.51 13.85 -4.87
N GLU A 162 -10.43 14.07 -5.82
CA GLU A 162 -10.16 14.03 -7.26
C GLU A 162 -9.92 15.42 -7.86
N ASP A 163 -10.13 16.48 -7.07
CA ASP A 163 -10.02 17.87 -7.51
C ASP A 163 -8.61 18.39 -7.21
N ILE A 164 -7.76 18.47 -8.24
CA ILE A 164 -6.37 18.96 -8.13
C ILE A 164 -6.24 20.30 -8.84
N TRP A 165 -5.85 21.33 -8.10
CA TRP A 165 -5.65 22.68 -8.62
C TRP A 165 -4.17 22.94 -8.91
N HIS A 166 -3.90 23.75 -9.93
CA HIS A 166 -2.54 24.12 -10.31
C HIS A 166 -2.26 25.57 -9.91
N GLY A 167 -1.14 25.82 -9.23
CA GLY A 167 -0.78 27.14 -8.71
C GLY A 167 0.66 27.52 -9.05
N HIS A 168 0.87 28.74 -9.54
CA HIS A 168 2.20 29.31 -9.79
C HIS A 168 2.61 30.24 -8.65
N ILE A 169 3.68 29.88 -7.94
CA ILE A 169 4.13 30.57 -6.73
C ILE A 169 4.80 31.90 -7.06
N GLN A 170 4.29 32.97 -6.45
CA GLN A 170 4.80 34.33 -6.55
C GLN A 170 5.69 34.70 -5.35
N SER A 171 5.33 34.24 -4.15
CA SER A 171 6.14 34.46 -2.95
C SER A 171 5.93 33.34 -1.94
N VAL A 172 6.94 33.14 -1.09
CA VAL A 172 6.96 32.10 -0.05
C VAL A 172 7.23 32.75 1.31
N ASP A 173 6.33 32.53 2.27
CA ASP A 173 6.56 32.84 3.68
C ASP A 173 6.98 31.55 4.41
N LEU A 174 8.28 31.45 4.70
CA LEU A 174 8.88 30.29 5.36
C LEU A 174 8.44 30.15 6.83
N LEU A 175 8.19 31.26 7.52
CA LEU A 175 7.83 31.25 8.94
C LEU A 175 6.38 30.82 9.12
N ALA A 176 5.48 31.39 8.30
CA ALA A 176 4.06 31.05 8.32
C ALA A 176 3.74 29.75 7.56
N LYS A 177 4.71 29.21 6.78
CA LYS A 177 4.50 28.07 5.86
C LYS A 177 3.34 28.32 4.90
N MET A 178 3.34 29.52 4.32
CA MET A 178 2.34 29.96 3.35
C MET A 178 3.02 30.28 2.02
N VAL A 179 2.28 30.10 0.93
CA VAL A 179 2.68 30.53 -0.41
C VAL A 179 1.59 31.42 -0.97
N ASP A 180 1.97 32.48 -1.66
CA ASP A 180 1.05 33.28 -2.46
C ASP A 180 1.23 32.92 -3.93
N LEU A 181 0.13 32.65 -4.62
CA LEU A 181 0.16 32.05 -5.95
C LEU A 181 -0.99 32.53 -6.83
N PHE A 182 -0.81 32.36 -8.14
CA PHE A 182 -1.89 32.45 -9.12
C PHE A 182 -2.35 31.06 -9.53
N PHE A 183 -3.66 30.85 -9.63
CA PHE A 183 -4.19 29.60 -10.15
C PHE A 183 -4.10 29.52 -11.67
N TYR A 184 -3.94 28.30 -12.16
CA TYR A 184 -3.86 27.95 -13.57
C TYR A 184 -4.88 26.85 -13.87
N ILE A 185 -5.60 27.02 -14.98
CA ILE A 185 -6.63 26.07 -15.44
C ILE A 185 -6.27 25.53 -16.83
N PRO A 186 -6.73 24.31 -17.19
CA PRO A 186 -6.56 23.78 -18.53
C PRO A 186 -7.14 24.73 -19.58
N SER A 187 -6.38 24.97 -20.65
CA SER A 187 -6.81 25.83 -21.76
C SER A 187 -7.97 25.18 -22.52
N PHE A 188 -9.15 25.82 -22.50
CA PHE A 188 -10.32 25.36 -23.26
C PHE A 188 -10.11 25.35 -24.79
N ARG A 189 -9.13 26.11 -25.29
CA ARG A 189 -8.83 26.21 -26.72
C ARG A 189 -7.96 25.05 -27.20
N ASN A 190 -7.12 24.50 -26.32
CA ASN A 190 -6.11 23.51 -26.64
C ASN A 190 -6.17 22.34 -25.65
N HIS A 191 -7.34 21.71 -25.53
CA HIS A 191 -7.55 20.58 -24.61
C HIS A 191 -6.64 19.37 -24.88
N GLN A 192 -6.05 19.25 -26.07
CA GLN A 192 -5.18 18.14 -26.46
C GLN A 192 -3.71 18.32 -26.06
N ASP A 193 -3.27 19.53 -25.70
CA ASP A 193 -1.84 19.84 -25.55
C ASP A 193 -1.34 19.93 -24.10
N ASP A 194 -2.16 19.56 -23.11
CA ASP A 194 -1.79 19.63 -21.69
C ASP A 194 -1.31 21.04 -21.25
N ILE A 195 -1.91 22.06 -21.88
CA ILE A 195 -1.59 23.48 -21.67
C ILE A 195 -2.46 24.08 -20.56
N TYR A 196 -1.79 24.76 -19.63
CA TYR A 196 -2.41 25.48 -18.52
C TYR A 196 -2.22 26.99 -18.70
N VAL A 197 -3.30 27.74 -18.52
CA VAL A 197 -3.32 29.21 -18.60
C VAL A 197 -3.78 29.80 -17.28
N ARG A 198 -3.28 31.00 -16.97
CA ARG A 198 -3.64 31.69 -15.73
C ARG A 198 -5.16 31.90 -15.63
N GLU A 199 -5.74 31.54 -14.50
CA GLU A 199 -7.13 31.86 -14.19
C GLU A 199 -7.29 33.38 -14.10
N THR A 200 -8.31 33.91 -14.79
CA THR A 200 -8.57 35.34 -14.91
C THR A 200 -9.91 35.75 -14.30
N ARG A 201 -10.76 34.78 -13.93
CA ARG A 201 -12.11 35.05 -13.43
C ARG A 201 -12.14 35.11 -11.89
N GLY A 202 -12.49 36.29 -11.40
CA GLY A 202 -12.91 36.53 -10.01
C GLY A 202 -11.79 36.77 -9.00
N ARG A 203 -12.18 36.99 -7.73
CA ARG A 203 -11.26 37.20 -6.60
C ARG A 203 -10.43 35.97 -6.23
N GLY A 204 -10.72 34.81 -6.83
CA GLY A 204 -10.03 33.54 -6.58
C GLY A 204 -8.81 33.28 -7.47
N ALA A 205 -8.48 34.15 -8.42
CA ALA A 205 -7.35 33.96 -9.33
C ALA A 205 -5.98 34.01 -8.65
N ARG A 206 -5.88 34.69 -7.50
CA ARG A 206 -4.70 34.75 -6.62
C ARG A 206 -5.12 34.36 -5.22
N ASN A 207 -4.33 33.54 -4.54
CA ASN A 207 -4.63 33.17 -3.17
C ASN A 207 -3.38 32.80 -2.38
N THR A 208 -3.50 32.85 -1.06
CA THR A 208 -2.49 32.38 -0.14
C THR A 208 -2.85 30.99 0.37
N VAL A 209 -1.95 30.03 0.21
CA VAL A 209 -2.18 28.61 0.47
C VAL A 209 -1.14 28.10 1.48
N HIS A 210 -1.58 27.30 2.45
CA HIS A 210 -0.68 26.68 3.42
C HIS A 210 0.06 25.49 2.79
N TRP A 211 1.30 25.23 3.19
CA TRP A 211 2.13 24.17 2.62
C TRP A 211 1.48 22.77 2.71
N GLN A 212 0.64 22.53 3.72
CA GLN A 212 -0.08 21.25 3.87
C GLN A 212 -1.11 20.99 2.78
N SER A 213 -1.56 22.02 2.07
CA SER A 213 -2.48 21.86 0.93
C SER A 213 -1.73 21.53 -0.36
N ILE A 214 -0.40 21.64 -0.38
CA ILE A 214 0.44 21.32 -1.53
C ILE A 214 0.74 19.82 -1.53
N ILE A 215 0.33 19.12 -2.58
CA ILE A 215 0.48 17.68 -2.72
C ILE A 215 1.66 17.29 -3.63
N GLY A 216 2.27 18.26 -4.32
CA GLY A 216 3.45 18.04 -5.17
C GLY A 216 3.88 19.26 -5.95
N ILE A 217 5.06 19.18 -6.58
CA ILE A 217 5.50 20.11 -7.63
C ILE A 217 5.10 19.51 -8.97
N ALA A 218 4.45 20.29 -9.83
CA ALA A 218 4.00 19.83 -11.13
C ALA A 218 5.18 19.70 -12.12
N GLU A 219 5.24 18.59 -12.85
CA GLU A 219 6.22 18.42 -13.92
C GLU A 219 5.77 19.15 -15.19
N GLY A 220 6.70 19.86 -15.83
CA GLY A 220 6.42 20.66 -17.01
C GLY A 220 7.44 21.75 -17.23
N HIS A 221 7.11 22.68 -18.11
CA HIS A 221 7.93 23.87 -18.36
C HIS A 221 7.05 25.07 -18.71
N TRP A 222 7.57 26.27 -18.41
CA TRP A 222 6.96 27.53 -18.83
C TRP A 222 7.24 27.75 -20.32
N ASN A 223 6.20 27.76 -21.15
CA ASN A 223 6.34 28.18 -22.54
C ASN A 223 6.44 29.72 -22.64
N ASN A 224 5.71 30.41 -21.77
CA ASN A 224 5.81 31.86 -21.57
C ASN A 224 5.31 32.21 -20.14
N PRO A 225 5.44 33.48 -19.67
CA PRO A 225 5.07 33.86 -18.30
C PRO A 225 3.59 33.64 -17.91
N SER A 226 2.72 33.35 -18.88
CA SER A 226 1.28 33.14 -18.70
C SER A 226 0.79 31.75 -19.11
N THR A 227 1.68 30.87 -19.55
CA THR A 227 1.33 29.56 -20.11
C THR A 227 2.33 28.49 -19.66
N TRP A 228 1.80 27.47 -19.00
CA TRP A 228 2.54 26.30 -18.56
C TRP A 228 2.17 25.09 -19.42
N VAL A 229 3.17 24.29 -19.78
CA VAL A 229 2.99 23.05 -20.53
C VAL A 229 3.34 21.91 -19.58
N LYS A 230 2.35 21.09 -19.26
CA LYS A 230 2.56 19.92 -18.39
C LYS A 230 3.34 18.86 -19.17
N LYS A 231 4.27 18.19 -18.49
CA LYS A 231 5.03 17.07 -19.05
C LYS A 231 4.18 15.79 -18.94
N VAL A 232 4.04 15.08 -20.06
CA VAL A 232 3.37 13.78 -20.15
C VAL A 232 4.35 12.65 -19.84
#